data_AF-A0A2K9LUY6-F1
#
_entry.id   AF-A0A2K9LUY6-F1
#
_cell.length_a   1.000
_cell.length_b   1.000
_cell.length_c   1.000
_cell.angle_alpha   90.00
_cell.angle_beta   90.00
_cell.angle_gamma   90.00
#
_symmetry.space_group_name_H-M   'P 1'
#
loop_
_entity.id
_entity.type
_entity.pdbx_description
1 polymer ?
#
loop_
_entity_poly.entity_id
_entity_poly.type
_entity_poly.pdbx_seq_one_letter_code
_entity_poly.pdbx_strand_id
1 'polypeptide(L)'
;MLIEQITKRFKKKIINYDIESIKFKWEFEDLFDVLNINNFFTMMQYQLRVEYNFNQEQDIREKINIIRRSIEDAVQVAKNIEINSNKLGVLDNLIHMIYMEIKDIINDGLIMYLFYEKIHCSIEFEGQLLDTDDFFKLKLMIFNKNLDKHLDQFLKSNDINNENDYSF
;
A
#
# COMPACT_ATOMS: atom_id res chain seq x y z
N MET A 1 -17.41 -13.97 5.51
CA MET A 1 -16.79 -12.91 6.34
C MET A 1 -16.17 -11.83 5.46
N LEU A 2 -15.92 -10.61 5.96
CA LEU A 2 -15.41 -9.47 5.18
C LEU A 2 -14.17 -9.84 4.34
N ILE A 3 -13.17 -10.44 4.99
CA ILE A 3 -11.90 -10.84 4.36
C ILE A 3 -12.14 -11.78 3.17
N GLU A 4 -13.01 -12.79 3.31
CA GLU A 4 -13.33 -13.71 2.21
C GLU A 4 -14.03 -13.02 1.04
N GLN A 5 -14.85 -12.00 1.31
CA GLN A 5 -15.50 -11.22 0.26
C GLN A 5 -14.51 -10.30 -0.46
N ILE A 6 -13.53 -9.76 0.27
CA ILE A 6 -12.42 -8.96 -0.28
C ILE A 6 -11.60 -9.81 -1.25
N THR A 7 -11.10 -10.97 -0.80
CA THR A 7 -10.21 -11.82 -1.62
C THR A 7 -10.88 -12.28 -2.93
N LYS A 8 -12.19 -12.55 -2.91
CA LYS A 8 -12.93 -13.00 -4.10
C LYS A 8 -13.12 -11.93 -5.17
N ARG A 9 -12.97 -10.65 -4.84
CA ARG A 9 -13.29 -9.52 -5.72
C ARG A 9 -12.11 -8.97 -6.50
N PHE A 10 -10.87 -9.36 -6.14
CA PHE A 10 -9.68 -8.85 -6.80
C PHE A 10 -9.11 -9.77 -7.87
N LYS A 11 -8.50 -9.14 -8.87
CA LYS A 11 -7.75 -9.81 -9.93
C LYS A 11 -6.38 -9.15 -10.06
N LYS A 12 -5.38 -9.97 -10.38
CA LYS A 12 -4.03 -9.50 -10.69
C LYS A 12 -4.05 -8.44 -11.79
N LYS A 13 -3.23 -7.41 -11.65
CA LYS A 13 -3.16 -6.31 -12.63
C LYS A 13 -1.74 -5.77 -12.73
N ILE A 14 -1.27 -5.53 -13.96
CA ILE A 14 -0.03 -4.78 -14.19
C ILE A 14 -0.34 -3.29 -14.07
N ILE A 15 0.46 -2.61 -13.26
CA ILE A 15 0.41 -1.17 -13.03
C ILE A 15 1.65 -0.55 -13.66
N ASN A 16 1.46 0.57 -14.35
CA ASN A 16 2.55 1.37 -14.89
C ASN A 16 2.68 2.64 -14.05
N TYR A 17 3.91 3.09 -13.87
CA TYR A 17 4.23 4.33 -13.18
C TYR A 17 5.45 4.95 -13.85
N ASP A 18 5.39 6.24 -14.14
CA ASP A 18 6.46 6.93 -14.86
C ASP A 18 7.09 7.94 -13.89
N ILE A 19 8.42 7.85 -13.71
CA ILE A 19 9.21 8.88 -13.03
C ILE A 19 10.15 9.46 -14.08
N GLU A 20 10.04 10.75 -14.33
CA GLU A 20 10.76 11.42 -15.41
C GLU A 20 10.56 10.69 -16.75
N SER A 21 11.64 10.23 -17.39
CA SER A 21 11.60 9.45 -18.63
C SER A 21 11.62 7.92 -18.41
N ILE A 22 11.64 7.43 -17.17
CA ILE A 22 11.73 6.01 -16.85
C ILE A 22 10.34 5.45 -16.55
N LYS A 23 10.01 4.35 -17.24
CA LYS A 23 8.73 3.65 -17.09
C LYS A 23 8.89 2.44 -16.18
N PHE A 24 8.30 2.52 -15.00
CA PHE A 24 8.19 1.45 -14.02
C PHE A 24 6.93 0.61 -14.26
N LYS A 25 7.04 -0.68 -13.94
CA LYS A 25 5.97 -1.66 -14.07
C LYS A 25 6.05 -2.59 -12.88
N TRP A 26 4.91 -2.86 -12.29
CA TRP A 26 4.81 -3.83 -11.23
C TRP A 26 3.47 -4.55 -11.29
N GLU A 27 3.43 -5.76 -10.75
CA GLU A 27 2.23 -6.57 -10.69
C GLU A 27 1.59 -6.40 -9.32
N PHE A 28 0.36 -5.88 -9.31
CA PHE A 28 -0.51 -6.00 -8.16
C PHE A 28 -1.04 -7.43 -8.08
N GLU A 29 -0.75 -8.11 -6.98
CA GLU A 29 -1.09 -9.53 -6.78
C GLU A 29 -2.50 -9.66 -6.20
N ASP A 30 -2.67 -9.24 -4.94
CA ASP A 30 -3.96 -9.06 -4.28
C ASP A 30 -3.84 -8.01 -3.16
N LEU A 31 -4.91 -7.82 -2.39
CA LEU A 31 -4.95 -6.79 -1.35
C LEU A 31 -3.94 -7.02 -0.21
N PHE A 32 -3.72 -8.27 0.18
CA PHE A 32 -2.91 -8.62 1.36
C PHE A 32 -1.46 -8.94 0.97
N ASP A 33 -1.26 -9.62 -0.15
CA ASP A 33 0.07 -9.87 -0.70
C ASP A 33 0.64 -8.64 -1.41
N VAL A 34 -0.20 -7.71 -1.87
CA VAL A 34 0.14 -6.45 -2.56
C VAL A 34 0.88 -6.66 -3.89
N LEU A 35 2.07 -7.26 -3.87
CA LEU A 35 2.90 -7.62 -5.00
C LEU A 35 3.72 -8.88 -4.70
N ASN A 36 4.11 -9.59 -5.75
CA ASN A 36 5.09 -10.67 -5.61
C ASN A 36 6.49 -10.07 -5.49
N ILE A 37 7.10 -10.20 -4.30
CA ILE A 37 8.39 -9.55 -4.00
C ILE A 37 9.50 -9.96 -4.98
N ASN A 38 9.57 -11.24 -5.38
CA ASN A 38 10.62 -11.72 -6.27
C ASN A 38 10.44 -11.16 -7.69
N ASN A 39 9.20 -11.15 -8.20
CA ASN A 39 8.91 -10.50 -9.49
C ASN A 39 9.19 -9.00 -9.44
N PHE A 40 8.85 -8.35 -8.32
CA PHE A 40 9.13 -6.94 -8.11
C PHE A 40 10.62 -6.64 -8.17
N PHE A 41 11.48 -7.44 -7.52
CA PHE A 41 12.93 -7.30 -7.64
C PHE A 41 13.39 -7.41 -9.10
N THR A 42 12.96 -8.47 -9.80
CA THR A 42 13.34 -8.67 -11.21
C THR A 42 12.93 -7.47 -12.08
N MET A 43 11.73 -6.92 -11.88
CA MET A 43 11.25 -5.75 -12.62
C MET A 43 12.06 -4.50 -12.27
N MET A 44 12.29 -4.21 -10.99
CA MET A 44 13.03 -3.03 -10.56
C MET A 44 14.50 -3.08 -11.00
N GLN A 45 15.17 -4.22 -10.87
CA GLN A 45 16.53 -4.43 -11.35
C GLN A 45 16.64 -4.18 -12.86
N TYR A 46 15.68 -4.68 -13.64
CA TYR A 46 15.64 -4.45 -15.08
C TYR A 46 15.41 -2.97 -15.43
N GLN A 47 14.48 -2.31 -14.76
CA GLN A 47 14.06 -0.94 -15.08
C GLN A 47 15.08 0.11 -14.64
N LEU A 48 15.71 -0.10 -13.47
CA LEU A 48 16.77 0.77 -12.94
C LEU A 48 18.16 0.40 -13.45
N ARG A 49 18.30 -0.78 -14.09
CA ARG A 49 19.58 -1.36 -14.52
C ARG A 49 20.56 -1.49 -13.36
N VAL A 50 20.11 -2.16 -12.30
CA VAL A 50 20.86 -2.37 -11.05
C VAL A 50 20.85 -3.83 -10.64
N GLU A 51 21.86 -4.22 -9.88
CA GLU A 51 21.82 -5.42 -9.05
C GLU A 51 21.74 -4.97 -7.60
N TYR A 52 20.83 -5.58 -6.85
CA TYR A 52 20.69 -5.30 -5.42
C TYR A 52 21.59 -6.26 -4.65
N ASN A 53 22.30 -5.73 -3.66
CA ASN A 53 22.98 -6.59 -2.70
C ASN A 53 21.99 -7.10 -1.64
N PHE A 54 22.43 -8.08 -0.84
CA PHE A 54 21.60 -8.70 0.20
C PHE A 54 20.96 -7.69 1.16
N ASN A 55 21.68 -6.65 1.58
CA ASN A 55 21.16 -5.66 2.52
C ASN A 55 20.07 -4.80 1.87
N GLN A 56 20.24 -4.43 0.60
CA GLN A 56 19.24 -3.69 -0.16
C GLN A 56 17.99 -4.53 -0.40
N GLU A 57 18.15 -5.80 -0.76
CA GLU A 57 16.99 -6.70 -0.89
C GLU A 57 16.25 -6.86 0.43
N GLN A 58 16.98 -6.99 1.54
CA GLN A 58 16.38 -7.15 2.86
C GLN A 58 15.61 -5.89 3.26
N ASP A 59 16.17 -4.71 3.06
CA ASP A 59 15.49 -3.43 3.31
C ASP A 59 14.19 -3.29 2.51
N ILE A 60 14.25 -3.61 1.22
CA ILE A 60 13.07 -3.55 0.34
C ILE A 60 12.00 -4.56 0.78
N ARG A 61 12.40 -5.78 1.17
CA ARG A 61 11.51 -6.80 1.74
C ARG A 61 10.84 -6.28 3.00
N GLU A 62 11.59 -5.65 3.90
CA GLU A 62 11.07 -5.09 5.14
C GLU A 62 10.05 -3.99 4.87
N LYS A 63 10.36 -3.06 3.96
CA LYS A 63 9.44 -1.99 3.52
C LYS A 63 8.13 -2.55 2.95
N ILE A 64 8.20 -3.58 2.09
CA ILE A 64 7.00 -4.25 1.56
C ILE A 64 6.21 -4.95 2.67
N ASN A 65 6.89 -5.65 3.58
CA ASN A 65 6.24 -6.34 4.70
C ASN A 65 5.57 -5.37 5.68
N ILE A 66 6.08 -4.14 5.83
CA ILE A 66 5.43 -3.10 6.64
C ILE A 66 4.13 -2.63 5.96
N ILE A 67 4.13 -2.45 4.64
CA ILE A 67 2.91 -2.09 3.88
C ILE A 67 1.84 -3.19 4.05
N ARG A 68 2.22 -4.46 3.86
CA ARG A 68 1.31 -5.61 4.04
C ARG A 68 0.70 -5.66 5.44
N ARG A 69 1.53 -5.55 6.48
CA ARG A 69 1.07 -5.52 7.88
C ARG A 69 0.11 -4.38 8.14
N SER A 70 0.36 -3.20 7.59
CA SER A 70 -0.53 -2.04 7.77
C SER A 70 -1.92 -2.28 7.17
N ILE A 71 -2.00 -2.97 6.02
CA ILE A 71 -3.28 -3.36 5.40
C ILE A 71 -3.99 -4.42 6.24
N GLU A 72 -3.25 -5.45 6.67
CA GLU A 72 -3.77 -6.52 7.52
C GLU A 72 -4.35 -5.92 8.81
N ASP A 73 -3.60 -5.08 9.51
CA ASP A 73 -4.01 -4.44 10.76
C ASP A 73 -5.27 -3.60 10.57
N ALA A 74 -5.33 -2.77 9.52
CA ALA A 74 -6.51 -1.97 9.20
C ALA A 74 -7.74 -2.85 8.93
N VAL A 75 -7.62 -3.88 8.10
CA VAL A 75 -8.76 -4.74 7.75
C VAL A 75 -9.14 -5.68 8.91
N GLN A 76 -8.20 -6.05 9.77
CA GLN A 76 -8.42 -6.96 10.90
C GLN A 76 -9.44 -6.40 11.89
N VAL A 77 -9.47 -5.08 12.10
CA VAL A 77 -10.48 -4.39 12.93
C VAL A 77 -11.89 -4.66 12.41
N ALA A 78 -12.06 -4.83 11.09
CA ALA A 78 -13.35 -5.03 10.43
C ALA A 78 -13.67 -6.50 10.10
N LYS A 79 -12.80 -7.46 10.43
CA LYS A 79 -12.91 -8.87 9.97
C LYS A 79 -14.21 -9.59 10.34
N ASN A 80 -14.80 -9.20 11.48
CA ASN A 80 -16.00 -9.82 12.04
C ASN A 80 -17.31 -9.18 11.56
N ILE A 81 -17.23 -8.16 10.70
CA ILE A 81 -18.41 -7.45 10.23
C ILE A 81 -19.13 -8.31 9.19
N GLU A 82 -20.39 -8.64 9.48
CA GLU A 82 -21.28 -9.28 8.53
C GLU A 82 -21.83 -8.26 7.54
N ILE A 83 -21.39 -8.35 6.30
CA ILE A 83 -21.87 -7.49 5.23
C ILE A 83 -23.15 -8.08 4.64
N ASN A 84 -24.25 -7.40 4.90
CA ASN A 84 -25.52 -7.67 4.25
C ASN A 84 -25.42 -7.39 2.75
N SER A 85 -26.09 -8.20 1.91
CA SER A 85 -26.05 -8.08 0.44
C SER A 85 -26.39 -6.68 -0.07
N ASN A 86 -27.25 -5.95 0.65
CA ASN A 86 -27.65 -4.59 0.31
C ASN A 86 -26.54 -3.53 0.56
N LYS A 87 -25.48 -3.87 1.29
CA LYS A 87 -24.34 -2.97 1.59
C LYS A 87 -23.07 -3.33 0.80
N LEU A 88 -23.17 -4.21 -0.21
CA LEU A 88 -22.03 -4.61 -1.07
C LEU A 88 -21.36 -3.44 -1.79
N GLY A 89 -22.11 -2.39 -2.18
CA GLY A 89 -21.52 -1.20 -2.80
C GLY A 89 -20.58 -0.43 -1.86
N VAL A 90 -20.85 -0.45 -0.55
CA VAL A 90 -19.99 0.19 0.46
C VAL A 90 -18.70 -0.60 0.64
N LEU A 91 -18.78 -1.94 0.60
CA LEU A 91 -17.62 -2.81 0.57
C LEU A 91 -16.76 -2.57 -0.67
N ASP A 92 -17.38 -2.55 -1.85
CA ASP A 92 -16.66 -2.33 -3.11
C ASP A 92 -15.95 -0.98 -3.12
N ASN A 93 -16.56 0.04 -2.51
CA ASN A 93 -15.92 1.33 -2.33
C ASN A 93 -14.70 1.24 -1.39
N LEU A 94 -14.81 0.60 -0.22
CA LEU A 94 -13.66 0.42 0.69
C LEU A 94 -12.50 -0.30 0.00
N ILE A 95 -12.81 -1.43 -0.66
CA ILE A 95 -11.88 -2.23 -1.47
C ILE A 95 -11.17 -1.35 -2.51
N HIS A 96 -11.93 -0.54 -3.23
CA HIS A 96 -11.38 0.36 -4.23
C HIS A 96 -10.46 1.41 -3.62
N MET A 97 -10.85 2.03 -2.51
CA MET A 97 -10.03 3.04 -1.82
C MET A 97 -8.73 2.45 -1.31
N ILE A 98 -8.76 1.29 -0.63
CA ILE A 98 -7.53 0.62 -0.17
C ILE A 98 -6.62 0.28 -1.36
N TYR A 99 -7.17 -0.20 -2.47
CA TYR A 99 -6.39 -0.44 -3.69
C TYR A 99 -5.69 0.83 -4.21
N MET A 100 -6.37 1.98 -4.17
CA MET A 100 -5.76 3.25 -4.56
C MET A 100 -4.63 3.64 -3.60
N GLU A 101 -4.82 3.50 -2.29
CA GLU A 101 -3.76 3.76 -1.30
C GLU A 101 -2.55 2.84 -1.50
N ILE A 102 -2.77 1.55 -1.81
CA ILE A 102 -1.68 0.60 -2.12
C ILE A 102 -0.92 1.07 -3.36
N LYS A 103 -1.64 1.45 -4.40
CA LYS A 103 -1.01 1.93 -5.63
C LYS A 103 -0.14 3.15 -5.35
N ASP A 104 -0.63 4.07 -4.53
CA ASP A 104 0.06 5.32 -4.21
C ASP A 104 1.30 5.06 -3.35
N ILE A 105 1.24 4.22 -2.30
CA ILE A 105 2.43 3.90 -1.49
C ILE A 105 3.48 3.11 -2.27
N ILE A 106 3.08 2.25 -3.21
CA ILE A 106 4.05 1.55 -4.06
C ILE A 106 4.68 2.51 -5.07
N ASN A 107 3.90 3.32 -5.76
CA ASN A 107 4.40 4.24 -6.78
C ASN A 107 5.19 5.41 -6.17
N ASP A 108 4.50 6.23 -5.37
CA ASP A 108 5.03 7.49 -4.85
C ASP A 108 5.80 7.30 -3.53
N GLY A 109 5.80 6.08 -2.97
CA GLY A 109 6.62 5.71 -1.82
C GLY A 109 7.77 4.81 -2.24
N LEU A 110 7.50 3.53 -2.51
CA LEU A 110 8.53 2.51 -2.69
C LEU A 110 9.33 2.69 -3.99
N ILE A 111 8.69 2.89 -5.14
CA ILE A 111 9.40 3.04 -6.42
C ILE A 111 10.15 4.38 -6.43
N MET A 112 9.56 5.46 -5.89
CA MET A 112 10.27 6.72 -5.76
C MET A 112 11.47 6.62 -4.83
N TYR A 113 11.34 5.94 -3.67
CA TYR A 113 12.46 5.60 -2.80
C TYR A 113 13.59 4.89 -3.57
N LEU A 114 13.28 3.81 -4.31
CA LEU A 114 14.26 3.04 -5.08
C LEU A 114 14.95 3.87 -6.17
N PHE A 115 14.20 4.72 -6.85
CA PHE A 115 14.74 5.57 -7.89
C PHE A 115 15.73 6.60 -7.32
N TYR A 116 15.35 7.29 -6.24
CA TYR A 116 16.21 8.32 -5.62
C TYR A 116 17.40 7.72 -4.89
N GLU A 117 17.26 6.54 -4.29
CA GLU A 117 18.39 5.74 -3.78
C GLU A 117 19.41 5.45 -4.87
N LYS A 118 18.93 5.05 -6.06
CA LYS A 118 19.81 4.75 -7.20
C LYS A 118 20.57 5.99 -7.69
N ILE A 119 19.92 7.13 -7.79
CA ILE A 119 20.59 8.36 -8.27
C ILE A 119 21.34 9.10 -7.15
N HIS A 120 21.27 8.61 -5.91
CA HIS A 120 21.88 9.21 -4.72
C HIS A 120 21.45 10.66 -4.50
N CYS A 121 20.15 10.94 -4.65
CA CYS A 121 19.58 12.26 -4.48
C CYS A 121 18.55 12.29 -3.34
N SER A 122 18.46 13.43 -2.67
CA SER A 122 17.34 13.76 -1.78
C SER A 122 16.04 13.97 -2.57
N ILE A 123 14.92 13.80 -1.89
CA ILE A 123 13.58 14.02 -2.45
C ILE A 123 13.03 15.34 -1.91
N GLU A 124 12.60 16.25 -2.79
CA GLU A 124 11.87 17.45 -2.39
C GLU A 124 10.38 17.12 -2.21
N PHE A 125 9.87 17.30 -1.01
CA PHE A 125 8.47 17.09 -0.68
C PHE A 125 7.93 18.25 0.17
N GLU A 126 6.86 18.90 -0.30
CA GLU A 126 6.24 20.06 0.37
C GLU A 126 7.24 21.17 0.77
N GLY A 127 8.25 21.40 -0.07
CA GLY A 127 9.30 22.41 0.16
C GLY A 127 10.39 21.99 1.16
N GLN A 128 10.43 20.72 1.57
CA GLN A 128 11.48 20.15 2.40
C GLN A 128 12.31 19.14 1.60
N LEU A 129 13.63 19.17 1.78
CA LEU A 129 14.53 18.14 1.25
C LEU A 129 14.65 17.02 2.29
N LEU A 130 14.22 15.83 1.89
CA LEU A 130 14.27 14.62 2.72
C LEU A 130 15.27 13.63 2.15
N ASP A 131 15.96 12.90 3.02
CA ASP A 131 16.58 11.66 2.57
C ASP A 131 15.51 10.62 2.21
N THR A 132 15.93 9.59 1.48
CA THR A 132 15.06 8.57 0.90
C THR A 132 14.32 7.77 1.97
N ASP A 133 14.96 7.46 3.09
CA ASP A 133 14.35 6.70 4.19
C ASP A 133 13.31 7.52 4.95
N ASP A 134 13.62 8.77 5.28
CA ASP A 134 12.67 9.68 5.95
C ASP A 134 11.48 10.00 5.04
N PHE A 135 11.74 10.15 3.74
CA PHE A 135 10.67 10.25 2.74
C PHE A 135 9.76 9.02 2.74
N PHE A 136 10.33 7.81 2.74
CA PHE A 136 9.52 6.58 2.77
C PHE A 136 8.70 6.46 4.06
N LYS A 137 9.29 6.78 5.22
CA LYS A 137 8.56 6.81 6.51
C LYS A 137 7.39 7.79 6.47
N LEU A 138 7.57 8.97 5.89
CA LEU A 138 6.51 9.96 5.73
C LEU A 138 5.38 9.43 4.86
N LYS A 139 5.70 8.80 3.72
CA LYS A 139 4.72 8.19 2.83
C LYS A 139 3.96 7.06 3.51
N LEU A 140 4.64 6.23 4.30
CA LEU A 140 4.02 5.18 5.09
C LEU A 140 3.05 5.76 6.15
N MET A 141 3.42 6.86 6.82
CA MET A 141 2.54 7.52 7.77
C MET A 141 1.26 8.05 7.10
N ILE A 142 1.39 8.65 5.91
CA ILE A 142 0.26 9.13 5.11
C ILE A 142 -0.64 7.95 4.69
N PHE A 143 -0.03 6.86 4.21
CA PHE A 143 -0.73 5.63 3.83
C PHE A 143 -1.57 5.08 4.99
N ASN A 144 -0.98 4.92 6.18
CA ASN A 144 -1.69 4.40 7.35
C ASN A 144 -2.86 5.30 7.75
N LYS A 145 -2.64 6.62 7.78
CA LYS A 145 -3.70 7.59 8.08
C LYS A 145 -4.87 7.51 7.10
N ASN A 146 -4.59 7.27 5.82
CA ASN A 146 -5.63 7.13 4.81
C ASN A 146 -6.39 5.80 4.94
N LEU A 147 -5.68 4.68 5.21
CA LEU A 147 -6.33 3.40 5.49
C LEU A 147 -7.33 3.52 6.65
N ASP A 148 -6.91 4.10 7.77
CA ASP A 148 -7.75 4.33 8.95
C ASP A 148 -8.98 5.17 8.59
N LYS A 149 -8.77 6.26 7.83
CA LYS A 149 -9.85 7.13 7.39
C LYS A 149 -10.88 6.39 6.52
N HIS A 150 -10.44 5.58 5.57
CA HIS A 150 -11.34 4.84 4.68
C HIS A 150 -12.11 3.77 5.45
N LEU A 151 -11.44 3.11 6.40
CA LEU A 151 -12.06 2.14 7.29
C LEU A 151 -13.12 2.79 8.19
N ASP A 152 -12.80 3.91 8.83
CA ASP A 152 -13.74 4.68 9.65
C ASP A 152 -14.99 5.08 8.86
N GLN A 153 -14.81 5.52 7.62
CA GLN A 153 -15.92 5.84 6.73
C GLN A 153 -16.78 4.61 6.42
N PHE A 154 -16.13 3.46 6.17
CA PHE A 154 -16.82 2.20 5.97
C PHE A 154 -17.62 1.78 7.22
N LEU A 155 -17.03 1.85 8.41
CA LEU A 155 -17.69 1.51 9.68
C LEU A 155 -18.92 2.41 9.93
N LYS A 156 -18.74 3.72 9.80
CA LYS A 156 -19.83 4.72 9.92
C LYS A 156 -20.96 4.46 8.94
N SER A 157 -20.64 4.13 7.68
CA SER A 157 -21.64 3.83 6.64
C SER A 157 -22.39 2.52 6.89
N ASN A 158 -21.84 1.63 7.72
CA ASN A 158 -22.49 0.39 8.11
C ASN A 158 -23.32 0.50 9.39
N ASP A 159 -23.46 1.71 9.97
CA ASP A 159 -24.05 1.96 11.30
C ASP A 159 -23.30 1.26 12.43
N ILE A 160 -22.03 0.94 12.19
CA ILE A 160 -21.14 0.37 13.19
C ILE A 160 -20.43 1.54 13.84
N ASN A 161 -21.16 2.29 14.66
CA ASN A 161 -20.57 3.32 15.51
C ASN A 161 -20.85 3.00 16.99
N ASN A 162 -19.75 2.72 17.70
CA ASN A 162 -19.45 3.11 19.07
C ASN A 162 -20.33 2.58 20.21
N GLU A 163 -20.24 1.28 20.51
CA GLU A 163 -20.47 0.78 21.88
C GLU A 163 -19.20 0.30 22.59
N ASN A 164 -18.03 0.31 21.94
CA ASN A 164 -16.76 0.00 22.61
C ASN A 164 -15.85 1.23 22.62
N ASP A 165 -16.04 2.04 23.66
CA ASP A 165 -14.97 2.86 24.24
C ASP A 165 -13.72 1.98 24.42
N TYR A 166 -12.72 2.16 23.57
CA TYR A 166 -11.37 1.77 23.90
C TYR A 166 -10.82 2.82 24.87
N SER A 167 -11.11 2.64 26.15
CA SER A 167 -10.39 3.31 27.23
C SER A 167 -8.95 2.78 27.29
N PHE A 168 -8.00 3.73 27.28
CA PHE A 168 -6.55 3.57 27.44
C PHE A 168 -6.11 2.55 28.48
#